data_AF-A0A960B8R9-F1
#
_entry.id   AF-A0A960B8R9-F1
#
_cell.length_a   1.000
_cell.length_b   1.000
_cell.length_c   1.000
_cell.angle_alpha   90.00
_cell.angle_beta   90.00
_cell.angle_gamma   90.00
#
_symmetry.space_group_name_H-M   'P 1'
#
loop_
_entity.id
_entity.type
_entity.pdbx_description
1 polymer ?
#
loop_
_entity_poly.entity_id
_entity_poly.type
_entity_poly.pdbx_seq_one_letter_code
_entity_poly.pdbx_strand_id
1 'polypeptide(L)'
;MTETDSEGHTHTRTVTDNHSEAVCGFVLPFGMPSISFNGRRVGEKVRFESTDFNEEFTVRTDNPKFASDVTHPRMMEWMLARRPFGWSVTGRVVDFDVSTHDLLVVDACEEALRGWLGRFPRLVWEDLGMQPPPFLIE
;
A
#
# COMPACT_ATOMS: atom_id res chain seq x y z
N MET A 1 -11.45 -7.88 29.95
CA MET A 1 -12.49 -8.63 30.67
C MET A 1 -12.31 -8.32 32.15
N THR A 2 -13.36 -7.87 32.82
CA THR A 2 -13.34 -7.59 34.26
C THR A 2 -14.15 -8.67 34.95
N GLU A 3 -13.51 -9.50 35.76
CA GLU A 3 -14.18 -10.44 36.64
C GLU A 3 -14.13 -9.89 38.07
N THR A 4 -15.29 -9.87 38.70
CA THR A 4 -15.46 -9.47 40.10
C THR A 4 -15.85 -10.72 40.86
N ASP A 5 -15.05 -11.12 41.84
CA ASP A 5 -15.42 -12.20 42.75
C ASP A 5 -16.41 -11.73 43.83
N SER A 6 -17.05 -12.68 44.51
CA SER A 6 -18.11 -12.40 45.48
C SER A 6 -17.63 -11.77 46.80
N GLU A 7 -16.34 -11.44 46.92
CA GLU A 7 -15.77 -10.76 48.09
C GLU A 7 -15.42 -9.28 47.82
N GLY A 8 -15.73 -8.78 46.62
CA GLY A 8 -15.59 -7.35 46.28
C GLY A 8 -14.18 -6.95 45.84
N HIS A 9 -13.30 -7.92 45.56
CA HIS A 9 -11.98 -7.66 45.02
C HIS A 9 -12.07 -7.54 43.50
N THR A 10 -11.78 -6.34 42.97
CA THR A 10 -11.77 -6.10 41.52
C THR A 10 -10.37 -6.36 40.97
N HIS A 11 -10.19 -7.45 40.21
CA HIS A 11 -8.94 -7.73 39.52
C HIS A 11 -9.00 -7.18 38.09
N THR A 12 -8.35 -6.03 37.84
CA THR A 12 -8.16 -5.49 36.50
C THR A 12 -7.05 -6.25 35.80
N ARG A 13 -7.41 -7.23 34.95
CA ARG A 13 -6.46 -7.86 34.04
C ARG A 13 -6.30 -6.98 32.80
N THR A 14 -5.20 -6.25 32.72
CA THR A 14 -4.75 -5.60 31.48
C THR A 14 -4.42 -6.69 30.48
N VAL A 15 -5.35 -6.99 29.58
CA VAL A 15 -5.04 -7.76 28.37
C VAL A 15 -4.38 -6.77 27.43
N THR A 16 -3.04 -6.77 27.39
CA THR A 16 -2.30 -6.13 26.30
C THR A 16 -2.49 -7.02 25.09
N ASP A 17 -3.41 -6.64 24.21
CA ASP A 17 -3.54 -7.23 22.88
C ASP A 17 -2.29 -6.82 22.09
N ASN A 18 -1.30 -7.70 22.04
CA ASN A 18 -0.10 -7.49 21.22
C ASN A 18 -0.51 -7.69 19.76
N HIS A 19 -0.98 -6.61 19.12
CA HIS A 19 -1.23 -6.60 17.68
C HIS A 19 0.14 -6.63 16.98
N SER A 20 0.58 -7.82 16.58
CA SER A 20 1.74 -8.01 15.73
C SER A 20 1.29 -8.06 14.27
N GLU A 21 1.64 -7.03 13.50
CA GLU A 21 1.45 -7.00 12.05
C GLU A 21 2.80 -7.20 11.36
N ALA A 22 2.87 -8.18 10.45
CA ALA A 22 4.05 -8.32 9.61
C ALA A 22 3.98 -7.24 8.51
N VAL A 23 5.07 -6.51 8.31
CA VAL A 23 5.17 -5.50 7.25
C VAL A 23 6.37 -5.84 6.39
N CYS A 24 6.20 -5.78 5.07
CA CYS A 24 7.32 -5.78 4.14
C CYS A 24 7.57 -4.34 3.66
N GLY A 25 8.74 -3.79 3.96
CA GLY A 25 9.05 -2.38 3.72
C GLY A 25 10.19 -2.20 2.72
N PHE A 26 10.02 -1.28 1.78
CA PHE A 26 11.06 -0.86 0.83
C PHE A 26 11.31 0.64 0.96
N VAL A 27 12.58 1.04 0.81
CA VAL A 27 12.97 2.46 0.75
C VAL A 27 13.34 2.80 -0.69
N LEU A 28 12.59 3.71 -1.28
CA LEU A 28 12.83 4.23 -2.61
C LEU A 28 13.95 5.29 -2.57
N PRO A 29 14.74 5.40 -3.65
CA PRO A 29 15.75 6.46 -3.76
C PRO A 29 15.14 7.86 -3.97
N PHE A 30 13.81 7.95 -4.14
CA PHE A 30 13.05 9.16 -4.41
C PHE A 30 11.77 9.20 -3.57
N GLY A 31 11.26 10.41 -3.35
CA GLY A 31 9.99 10.61 -2.67
C GLY A 31 8.82 10.62 -3.65
N MET A 32 7.66 10.13 -3.22
CA MET A 32 6.40 10.24 -3.96
C MET A 32 5.30 10.82 -3.06
N PRO A 33 4.25 11.43 -3.66
CA PRO A 33 3.02 11.74 -2.96
C PRO A 33 2.43 10.50 -2.27
N SER A 34 1.71 10.71 -1.17
CA SER A 34 1.20 9.59 -0.39
C SER A 34 0.07 8.92 -1.16
N ILE A 35 0.15 7.61 -1.34
CA ILE A 35 -0.91 6.83 -2.00
C ILE A 35 -0.99 5.45 -1.38
N SER A 36 -2.19 4.90 -1.24
CA SER A 36 -2.39 3.52 -0.82
C SER A 36 -3.38 2.79 -1.71
N PHE A 37 -3.14 1.50 -1.90
CA PHE A 37 -3.99 0.55 -2.60
C PHE A 37 -4.28 -0.59 -1.64
N ASN A 38 -5.46 -0.59 -1.02
CA ASN A 38 -5.82 -1.53 0.06
C ASN A 38 -4.87 -1.56 1.27
N GLY A 39 -3.90 -0.64 1.34
CA GLY A 39 -2.94 -0.53 2.44
C GLY A 39 -3.38 0.46 3.50
N ARG A 40 -2.41 1.08 4.17
CA ARG A 40 -2.66 2.01 5.27
C ARG A 40 -3.50 3.20 4.82
N ARG A 41 -4.22 3.79 5.78
CA ARG A 41 -5.02 4.98 5.52
C ARG A 41 -4.10 6.20 5.34
N VAL A 42 -4.03 6.70 4.11
CA VAL A 42 -3.37 7.97 3.76
C VAL A 42 -4.37 8.85 3.02
N GLY A 43 -4.47 10.14 3.37
CA GLY A 43 -5.38 11.08 2.71
C GLY A 43 -6.83 10.58 2.55
N GLU A 44 -7.44 10.94 1.41
CA GLU A 44 -8.85 10.69 1.11
C GLU A 44 -9.05 9.59 0.08
N LYS A 45 -10.22 8.95 0.09
CA LYS A 45 -10.57 7.89 -0.87
C LYS A 45 -10.81 8.49 -2.26
N VAL A 46 -10.21 7.88 -3.27
CA VAL A 46 -10.40 8.24 -4.69
C VAL A 46 -11.20 7.13 -5.38
N ARG A 47 -11.99 7.51 -6.39
CA ARG A 47 -12.75 6.60 -7.25
C ARG A 47 -12.29 6.78 -8.69
N PHE A 48 -12.20 5.68 -9.43
CA PHE A 48 -11.83 5.65 -10.84
C PHE A 48 -13.05 5.34 -11.73
N GLU A 49 -12.88 5.38 -13.04
CA GLU A 49 -13.97 5.10 -13.99
C GLU A 49 -14.34 3.61 -14.03
N SER A 50 -13.41 2.71 -13.67
CA SER A 50 -13.67 1.27 -13.62
C SER A 50 -14.38 0.88 -12.32
N THR A 51 -15.63 0.41 -12.44
CA THR A 51 -16.40 -0.13 -11.30
C THR A 51 -15.70 -1.33 -10.68
N ASP A 52 -15.28 -2.32 -11.48
CA ASP A 52 -14.60 -3.52 -11.01
C ASP A 52 -13.34 -3.18 -10.20
N PHE A 53 -12.54 -2.22 -10.68
CA PHE A 53 -11.36 -1.74 -9.95
C PHE A 53 -11.73 -1.11 -8.61
N ASN A 54 -12.78 -0.30 -8.57
CA ASN A 54 -13.25 0.37 -7.35
C ASN A 54 -13.88 -0.58 -6.32
N GLU A 55 -14.32 -1.77 -6.75
CA GLU A 55 -14.82 -2.83 -5.87
C GLU A 55 -13.66 -3.62 -5.25
N GLU A 56 -12.64 -3.94 -6.06
CA GLU A 56 -11.47 -4.73 -5.63
C GLU A 56 -10.42 -3.88 -4.89
N PHE A 57 -10.27 -2.60 -5.24
CA PHE A 57 -9.27 -1.70 -4.67
C PHE A 57 -9.88 -0.45 -4.02
N THR A 58 -9.55 -0.26 -2.75
CA THR A 58 -9.72 1.01 -2.05
C THR A 58 -8.44 1.81 -2.17
N VAL A 59 -8.45 2.79 -3.08
CA VAL A 59 -7.34 3.72 -3.26
C VAL A 59 -7.53 4.96 -2.41
N ARG A 60 -6.46 5.40 -1.72
CA ARG A 60 -6.46 6.67 -0.99
C ARG A 60 -5.20 7.47 -1.23
N THR A 61 -5.29 8.79 -1.21
CA THR A 61 -4.15 9.69 -1.44
C THR A 61 -4.40 11.10 -0.89
N ASP A 62 -3.31 11.83 -0.62
CA ASP A 62 -3.33 13.28 -0.41
C ASP A 62 -3.22 14.09 -1.71
N ASN A 63 -2.96 13.42 -2.84
CA ASN A 63 -2.76 14.02 -4.16
C ASN A 63 -3.59 13.28 -5.22
N PRO A 64 -4.86 13.68 -5.42
CA PRO A 64 -5.76 13.03 -6.38
C PRO A 64 -5.23 13.05 -7.82
N LYS A 65 -4.52 14.11 -8.23
CA LYS A 65 -3.90 14.18 -9.56
C LYS A 65 -2.89 13.03 -9.72
N PHE A 66 -1.98 12.87 -8.76
CA PHE A 66 -0.99 11.80 -8.79
C PHE A 66 -1.66 10.42 -8.87
N ALA A 67 -2.71 10.18 -8.08
CA ALA A 67 -3.46 8.91 -8.15
C ALA A 67 -4.06 8.66 -9.54
N SER A 68 -4.62 9.67 -10.19
CA SER A 68 -5.10 9.57 -11.58
C SER A 68 -3.97 9.29 -12.57
N ASP A 69 -2.84 9.95 -12.44
CA ASP A 69 -1.72 9.80 -13.38
C ASP A 69 -1.06 8.41 -13.29
N VAL A 70 -0.99 7.81 -12.10
CA VAL A 70 -0.39 6.47 -11.91
C VAL A 70 -1.39 5.32 -12.08
N THR A 71 -2.69 5.57 -11.92
CA THR A 71 -3.75 4.54 -11.98
C THR A 71 -4.58 4.67 -13.27
N HIS A 72 -3.88 4.62 -14.40
CA HIS A 72 -4.48 4.66 -15.74
C HIS A 72 -5.07 3.28 -16.14
N PRO A 73 -5.87 3.16 -17.22
CA PRO A 73 -6.59 1.93 -17.55
C PRO A 73 -5.72 0.65 -17.60
N ARG A 74 -4.55 0.69 -18.23
CA ARG A 74 -3.62 -0.46 -18.27
C ARG A 74 -3.07 -0.84 -16.89
N MET A 75 -2.90 0.14 -15.99
CA MET A 75 -2.51 -0.14 -14.61
C MET A 75 -3.64 -0.86 -13.89
N MET A 76 -4.88 -0.38 -14.02
CA MET A 76 -6.05 -1.00 -13.39
C MET A 76 -6.23 -2.45 -13.85
N GLU A 77 -6.13 -2.71 -15.15
CA GLU A 77 -6.19 -4.06 -15.73
C GLU A 77 -5.10 -4.97 -15.14
N TRP A 78 -3.85 -4.47 -15.07
CA TRP A 78 -2.74 -5.22 -14.51
C TRP A 78 -2.93 -5.52 -13.01
N MET A 79 -3.40 -4.55 -12.22
CA MET A 79 -3.68 -4.72 -10.80
C MET A 79 -4.81 -5.73 -10.56
N LEU A 80 -5.88 -5.68 -11.35
CA LEU A 80 -6.99 -6.64 -11.30
C LEU A 80 -6.55 -8.06 -11.65
N ALA A 81 -5.62 -8.21 -12.60
CA ALA A 81 -5.07 -9.50 -12.99
C ALA A 81 -4.09 -10.06 -11.94
N ARG A 82 -3.20 -9.23 -11.38
CA ARG A 82 -2.14 -9.68 -10.46
C ARG A 82 -2.62 -9.83 -9.01
N ARG A 83 -3.63 -9.05 -8.60
CA ARG A 83 -4.18 -8.98 -7.22
C ARG A 83 -3.08 -8.98 -6.14
N PRO A 84 -2.15 -8.00 -6.18
CA PRO A 84 -1.07 -7.90 -5.20
C PRO A 84 -1.60 -7.67 -3.77
N PHE A 85 -0.73 -7.88 -2.77
CA PHE A 85 -0.97 -7.46 -1.38
C PHE A 85 -1.28 -5.97 -1.31
N GLY A 86 -2.04 -5.54 -0.30
CA GLY A 86 -2.27 -4.11 -0.07
C GLY A 86 -0.97 -3.38 0.24
N TRP A 87 -0.79 -2.16 -0.26
CA TRP A 87 0.39 -1.35 0.04
C TRP A 87 0.07 0.13 0.17
N SER A 88 0.97 0.83 0.85
CA SER A 88 1.01 2.29 0.90
C SER A 88 2.40 2.83 0.58
N VAL A 89 2.41 4.07 0.11
CA VAL A 89 3.60 4.88 -0.08
C VAL A 89 3.46 6.14 0.74
N THR A 90 4.49 6.50 1.50
CA THR A 90 4.60 7.79 2.19
C THR A 90 6.02 8.32 2.04
N GLY A 91 6.19 9.38 1.25
CA GLY A 91 7.51 9.91 0.94
C GLY A 91 8.35 8.85 0.21
N ARG A 92 9.39 8.34 0.88
CA ARG A 92 10.31 7.34 0.31
C ARG A 92 10.01 5.91 0.74
N VAL A 93 9.05 5.71 1.63
CA VAL A 93 8.77 4.39 2.20
C VAL A 93 7.58 3.78 1.48
N VAL A 94 7.75 2.54 1.04
CA VAL A 94 6.65 1.67 0.61
C VAL A 94 6.48 0.59 1.66
N ASP A 95 5.25 0.41 2.14
CA ASP A 95 4.90 -0.62 3.11
C ASP A 95 3.78 -1.50 2.57
N PHE A 96 4.02 -2.81 2.53
CA PHE A 96 3.05 -3.82 2.17
C PHE A 96 2.44 -4.43 3.43
N ASP A 97 1.11 -4.56 3.42
CA ASP A 97 0.32 -5.26 4.42
C ASP A 97 0.36 -6.76 4.13
N VAL A 98 1.10 -7.50 4.95
CA VAL A 98 1.36 -8.94 4.75
C VAL A 98 1.09 -9.71 6.03
N SER A 99 0.60 -10.93 5.91
CA SER A 99 0.33 -11.78 7.09
C SER A 99 1.58 -12.40 7.70
N THR A 100 2.66 -12.52 6.92
CA THR A 100 3.91 -13.17 7.31
C THR A 100 5.09 -12.49 6.62
N HIS A 101 6.25 -12.44 7.27
CA HIS A 101 7.48 -11.87 6.68
C HIS A 101 8.45 -12.99 6.31
N ASP A 102 8.26 -13.60 5.14
CA ASP A 102 9.17 -14.60 4.56
C ASP A 102 9.77 -14.13 3.23
N LEU A 103 10.80 -14.83 2.74
CA LEU A 103 11.51 -14.44 1.50
C LEU A 103 10.62 -14.50 0.25
N LEU A 104 9.61 -15.38 0.21
CA LEU A 104 8.68 -15.47 -0.92
C LEU A 104 7.72 -14.28 -0.94
N VAL A 105 7.29 -13.83 0.25
CA VAL A 105 6.48 -12.62 0.40
C VAL A 105 7.29 -11.38 0.00
N VAL A 106 8.55 -11.29 0.41
CA VAL A 106 9.43 -10.17 -0.01
C VAL A 106 9.59 -10.13 -1.53
N ASP A 107 9.82 -11.28 -2.17
CA ASP A 107 9.93 -11.39 -3.64
C ASP A 107 8.62 -10.97 -4.33
N ALA A 108 7.48 -11.44 -3.85
CA ALA A 108 6.17 -11.04 -4.38
C ALA A 108 5.89 -9.53 -4.22
N CYS A 109 6.32 -8.93 -3.10
CA CYS A 109 6.18 -7.49 -2.87
C CYS A 109 7.13 -6.69 -3.77
N GLU A 110 8.36 -7.16 -3.98
CA GLU A 110 9.32 -6.54 -4.91
C GLU A 110 8.79 -6.60 -6.35
N GLU A 111 8.26 -7.74 -6.79
CA GLU A 111 7.69 -7.90 -8.12
C GLU A 111 6.49 -6.98 -8.32
N ALA A 112 5.61 -6.86 -7.32
CA ALA A 112 4.47 -5.95 -7.34
C ALA A 112 4.94 -4.47 -7.42
N LEU A 113 5.92 -4.09 -6.60
CA LEU A 113 6.48 -2.74 -6.59
C LEU A 113 7.14 -2.39 -7.93
N ARG A 114 7.98 -3.29 -8.46
CA ARG A 114 8.62 -3.14 -9.77
C ARG A 114 7.59 -3.06 -10.89
N GLY A 115 6.57 -3.93 -10.85
CA GLY A 115 5.48 -3.95 -11.82
C GLY A 115 4.69 -2.64 -11.85
N TRP A 116 4.40 -2.07 -10.67
CA TRP A 116 3.71 -0.80 -10.54
C TRP A 116 4.58 0.37 -11.02
N LEU A 117 5.82 0.50 -10.52
CA LEU A 117 6.71 1.58 -10.94
C LEU A 117 7.03 1.52 -12.44
N GLY A 118 7.28 0.33 -12.99
CA GLY A 118 7.63 0.16 -14.41
C GLY A 118 6.50 0.52 -15.38
N ARG A 119 5.27 0.66 -14.89
CA ARG A 119 4.12 1.09 -15.69
C ARG A 119 3.84 2.59 -15.60
N PHE A 120 4.59 3.34 -14.80
CA PHE A 120 4.39 4.78 -14.69
C PHE A 120 4.62 5.48 -16.04
N PRO A 121 3.67 6.31 -16.51
CA PRO A 121 3.90 7.15 -17.68
C PRO A 121 5.13 8.03 -17.48
N ARG A 122 5.85 8.31 -18.57
CA ARG A 122 7.04 9.18 -18.53
C ARG A 122 6.78 10.53 -17.86
N LEU A 123 5.60 11.12 -18.09
CA LEU A 123 5.20 12.40 -17.50
C LEU A 123 5.17 12.35 -15.96
N VAL A 124 4.79 11.21 -15.36
CA VAL A 124 4.80 11.05 -13.90
C VAL A 124 6.23 11.13 -13.37
N TRP A 125 7.17 10.47 -14.05
CA TRP A 125 8.58 10.56 -13.68
C TRP A 125 9.12 11.98 -13.80
N GLU A 126 8.73 12.71 -14.84
CA GLU A 126 9.09 14.12 -15.04
C GLU A 126 8.51 15.03 -13.95
N ASP A 127 7.24 14.82 -13.56
CA ASP A 127 6.58 15.54 -12.45
C ASP A 127 7.26 15.26 -11.10
N LEU A 128 7.87 14.07 -10.92
CA LEU A 128 8.70 13.72 -9.77
C LEU A 128 10.15 14.27 -9.88
N GLY A 129 10.48 14.99 -10.96
CA GLY A 129 11.82 15.54 -11.20
C GLY A 129 12.87 14.49 -11.55
N MET A 130 12.46 13.35 -12.11
CA MET A 130 13.32 12.22 -12.41
C MET A 130 13.24 11.76 -13.86
N GLN A 131 14.25 11.01 -14.29
CA GLN A 131 14.13 10.15 -15.48
C GLN A 131 13.61 8.78 -15.05
N PRO A 132 12.89 8.05 -15.94
CA PRO A 132 12.48 6.67 -15.66
C PRO A 132 13.72 5.85 -15.24
N PRO A 133 13.69 5.17 -14.08
CA PRO A 133 14.80 4.37 -13.62
C PRO A 133 15.20 3.30 -14.67
N PRO A 134 16.49 3.13 -15.01
CA PRO A 134 16.92 2.19 -16.05
C PRO A 134 16.50 0.74 -15.80
N PHE A 135 16.40 0.33 -14.52
CA PHE A 135 16.03 -1.02 -14.09
C PHE A 135 14.54 -1.34 -14.20
N LEU A 136 13.71 -0.38 -14.63
CA LEU A 136 12.29 -0.58 -14.92
C LEU A 136 12.02 -0.81 -16.41
N ILE A 137 13.07 -0.78 -17.24
CA ILE A 137 13.04 -0.96 -18.69
C ILE A 137 13.74 -2.28 -19.03
N GLU A 138 13.19 -3.41 -18.58
CA GLU A 138 13.55 -4.76 -19.06
C GLU A 138 12.28 -5.53 -19.47
#